data_AF-R7VHY6-F1
#
_entry.id   AF-R7VHY6-F1
#
_cell.length_a   1.000
_cell.length_b   1.000
_cell.length_c   1.000
_cell.angle_alpha   90.00
_cell.angle_beta   90.00
_cell.angle_gamma   90.00
#
_symmetry.space_group_name_H-M   'P 1'
#
loop_
_entity.id
_entity.type
_entity.pdbx_description
1 polymer ?
#
loop_
_entity_poly.entity_id
_entity_poly.type
_entity_poly.pdbx_seq_one_letter_code
_entity_poly.pdbx_strand_id
1 'polypeptide(L)'
;MLAENHLQYIDAILAPMCLTLFKTIDQNAEKVVTDLRRGRLSEELGVDDDVRAVVNEHLNADPSRAAEVEVELPKGHDRLALRLWPHLKMIGLNTTGEFESSARLLRASFLKDVFVKTFIHAASESNIGIVPEAFKDSVNKPSSYTFSHSTVFLEFIPEENIGEVDPRTLFLEQVFRLNINCSLILVSINYISTTKFISDDKMK
;
A
#
# COMPACT_ATOMS: atom_id res chain seq x y z
N MET A 1 6.85 -12.69 -8.68
CA MET A 1 5.47 -12.22 -8.99
C MET A 1 5.07 -12.49 -10.44
N LEU A 2 5.79 -12.01 -11.46
CA LEU A 2 5.39 -12.26 -12.87
C LEU A 2 5.41 -13.74 -13.28
N ALA A 3 6.32 -14.52 -12.69
CA ALA A 3 6.36 -15.97 -12.84
C ALA A 3 5.13 -16.69 -12.25
N GLU A 4 4.41 -16.07 -11.32
CA GLU A 4 3.18 -16.64 -10.76
C GLU A 4 2.00 -16.28 -11.67
N ASN A 5 1.37 -17.28 -12.28
CA ASN A 5 0.22 -17.09 -13.16
C ASN A 5 -1.09 -16.99 -12.37
N HIS A 6 -1.22 -17.74 -11.26
CA HIS A 6 -2.42 -17.81 -10.45
C HIS A 6 -2.39 -16.84 -9.27
N LEU A 7 -1.72 -15.69 -9.42
CA LEU A 7 -1.62 -14.68 -8.40
C LEU A 7 -3.01 -14.10 -8.08
N GLN A 8 -3.46 -14.24 -6.83
CA GLN A 8 -4.78 -13.77 -6.40
C GLN A 8 -4.72 -12.47 -5.59
N TYR A 9 -3.58 -12.17 -4.98
CA TYR A 9 -3.41 -11.03 -4.09
C TYR A 9 -2.01 -10.42 -4.21
N ILE A 10 -1.93 -9.10 -4.20
CA ILE A 10 -0.69 -8.33 -4.10
C ILE A 10 -0.79 -7.43 -2.87
N ASP A 11 0.21 -7.47 -2.00
CA ASP A 11 0.38 -6.48 -0.93
C ASP A 11 1.52 -5.54 -1.31
N ALA A 12 1.21 -4.26 -1.48
CA ALA A 12 2.18 -3.23 -1.86
C ALA A 12 2.40 -2.19 -0.76
N ILE A 13 1.72 -2.31 0.38
CA ILE A 13 1.71 -1.37 1.51
C ILE A 13 1.23 0.05 1.14
N LEU A 14 1.89 0.74 0.20
CA LEU A 14 1.62 2.11 -0.23
C LEU A 14 1.35 2.22 -1.74
N ALA A 15 0.46 3.13 -2.14
CA ALA A 15 0.18 3.38 -3.56
C ALA A 15 1.43 3.74 -4.41
N PRO A 16 2.37 4.59 -3.94
CA PRO A 16 3.57 4.89 -4.71
C PRO A 16 4.47 3.67 -4.96
N MET A 17 4.56 2.74 -4.00
CA MET A 17 5.35 1.51 -4.17
C MET A 17 4.72 0.61 -5.25
N CYS A 18 3.40 0.45 -5.22
CA CYS A 18 2.66 -0.25 -6.26
C CYS A 18 2.84 0.41 -7.64
N LEU A 19 2.80 1.74 -7.71
CA LEU A 19 3.04 2.47 -8.95
C LEU A 19 4.45 2.26 -9.49
N THR A 20 5.46 2.33 -8.62
CA THR A 20 6.84 2.06 -8.98
C THR A 20 7.00 0.64 -9.52
N LEU A 21 6.39 -0.37 -8.89
CA LEU A 21 6.41 -1.75 -9.36
C LEU A 21 5.94 -1.87 -10.82
N PHE A 22 4.77 -1.30 -11.15
CA PHE A 22 4.24 -1.36 -12.52
C PHE A 22 5.11 -0.59 -13.52
N LYS A 23 5.60 0.60 -13.15
CA LYS A 23 6.51 1.38 -13.99
C LYS A 23 7.83 0.66 -14.23
N THR A 24 8.39 0.01 -13.21
CA THR A 24 9.63 -0.76 -13.34
C THR A 24 9.45 -1.96 -14.24
N ILE A 25 8.32 -2.68 -14.15
CA ILE A 25 7.99 -3.78 -15.08
C ILE A 25 7.92 -3.25 -16.52
N ASP A 26 7.21 -2.16 -16.75
CA ASP A 26 7.02 -1.56 -18.08
C ASP A 26 8.36 -1.08 -18.68
N GLN A 27 9.18 -0.37 -17.90
CA GLN A 27 10.49 0.15 -18.32
C GLN A 27 11.51 -0.95 -18.61
N ASN A 28 11.35 -2.13 -18.01
CA ASN A 28 12.30 -3.24 -18.13
C ASN A 28 11.65 -4.46 -18.83
N ALA A 29 10.57 -4.25 -19.58
CA ALA A 29 9.76 -5.31 -20.16
C ALA A 29 10.58 -6.41 -20.85
N GLU A 30 11.48 -6.04 -21.75
CA GLU A 30 12.32 -6.97 -22.51
C GLU A 30 13.24 -7.80 -21.60
N LYS A 31 13.88 -7.15 -20.63
CA LYS A 31 14.78 -7.81 -19.67
C LYS A 31 14.02 -8.79 -18.79
N VAL A 32 12.88 -8.35 -18.25
CA VAL A 32 12.03 -9.15 -17.37
C VAL A 32 11.47 -10.38 -18.10
N VAL A 33 11.02 -10.21 -19.35
CA VAL A 33 10.57 -11.33 -20.19
C VAL A 33 11.70 -12.30 -20.48
N THR A 34 12.90 -11.78 -20.78
CA THR A 34 14.09 -12.60 -21.05
C THR A 34 14.49 -13.42 -19.83
N ASP A 35 14.51 -12.80 -18.65
CA ASP A 35 14.87 -13.46 -17.39
C ASP A 35 13.85 -14.53 -17.02
N LEU A 36 12.55 -14.24 -17.21
CA LEU A 36 11.46 -15.20 -17.02
C LEU A 36 11.56 -16.40 -17.98
N ARG A 37 11.89 -16.14 -19.25
CA ARG A 37 12.08 -17.17 -20.27
C ARG A 37 13.27 -18.07 -19.95
N ARG A 38 14.35 -17.50 -19.42
CA ARG A 38 15.59 -18.22 -19.10
C ARG A 38 15.58 -18.88 -17.73
N GLY A 39 14.71 -18.45 -16.82
CA GLY A 39 14.71 -18.92 -15.44
C GLY A 39 15.90 -18.41 -14.65
N ARG A 40 16.37 -17.19 -14.92
CA ARG A 40 17.46 -16.54 -14.16
C ARG A 40 17.52 -15.06 -14.46
N LEU A 41 17.95 -14.29 -13.47
CA LEU A 41 18.21 -12.87 -13.60
C LEU A 41 19.35 -12.58 -14.59
N SER A 42 19.23 -11.50 -15.34
CA SER A 42 20.29 -11.00 -16.22
C SER A 42 21.56 -10.66 -15.43
N GLU A 43 22.73 -11.04 -15.95
CA GLU A 43 24.03 -10.70 -15.36
C GLU A 43 24.32 -9.19 -15.37
N GLU A 44 23.64 -8.44 -16.24
CA GLU A 44 23.75 -6.97 -16.31
C GLU A 44 22.97 -6.26 -15.19
N LEU A 45 22.12 -6.98 -14.46
CA LEU A 45 21.36 -6.42 -13.35
C LEU A 45 22.30 -6.18 -12.16
N GLY A 46 22.50 -4.92 -11.78
CA GLY A 46 23.34 -4.56 -10.63
C GLY A 46 22.69 -4.89 -9.30
N VAL A 47 22.69 -6.16 -8.91
CA VAL A 47 22.25 -6.67 -7.61
C VAL A 47 23.35 -7.50 -6.98
N ASP A 48 23.36 -7.55 -5.65
CA ASP A 48 24.33 -8.35 -4.89
C ASP A 48 24.18 -9.85 -5.18
N ASP A 49 25.29 -10.59 -5.08
CA ASP A 49 25.37 -12.00 -5.45
C ASP A 49 24.45 -12.89 -4.60
N ASP A 50 24.23 -12.53 -3.34
CA ASP A 50 23.33 -13.22 -2.41
C ASP A 50 21.87 -13.05 -2.84
N VAL A 51 21.45 -11.83 -3.18
CA VAL A 51 20.12 -11.54 -3.72
C VAL A 51 19.91 -12.29 -5.03
N ARG A 52 20.90 -12.27 -5.92
CA ARG A 52 20.85 -12.99 -7.19
C ARG A 52 20.68 -14.49 -6.99
N ALA A 53 21.45 -15.09 -6.08
CA ALA A 53 21.38 -16.51 -5.77
C ALA A 53 19.98 -16.90 -5.28
N VAL A 54 19.41 -16.12 -4.33
CA VAL A 54 18.07 -16.37 -3.80
C VAL A 54 16.99 -16.27 -4.89
N VAL A 55 17.05 -15.26 -5.76
CA VAL A 55 16.05 -15.11 -6.82
C VAL A 55 16.19 -16.22 -7.86
N ASN A 56 17.41 -16.56 -8.28
CA ASN A 56 17.65 -17.60 -9.28
C ASN A 56 17.25 -19.00 -8.78
N GLU A 57 17.31 -19.26 -7.46
CA GLU A 57 16.81 -20.51 -6.87
C GLU A 57 15.29 -20.67 -7.07
N HIS A 58 14.55 -19.57 -7.09
CA HIS A 58 13.08 -19.57 -7.15
C HIS A 58 12.53 -19.22 -8.54
N LEU A 59 13.38 -18.74 -9.45
CA LEU A 59 12.99 -18.36 -10.80
C LEU A 59 13.22 -19.53 -11.75
N ASN A 60 12.18 -20.30 -12.03
CA ASN A 60 12.26 -21.38 -13.02
C ASN A 60 12.02 -20.84 -14.44
N ALA A 61 12.65 -21.48 -15.42
CA ALA A 61 12.43 -21.14 -16.82
C ALA A 61 10.98 -21.43 -17.20
N ASP A 62 10.24 -20.39 -17.61
CA ASP A 62 8.87 -20.52 -18.07
C ASP A 62 8.67 -19.76 -19.38
N PRO A 63 9.02 -20.39 -20.52
CA PRO A 63 8.86 -19.77 -21.83
C PRO A 63 7.40 -19.47 -22.20
N SER A 64 6.45 -20.28 -21.70
CA SER A 64 5.02 -20.08 -21.96
C SER A 64 4.56 -18.80 -21.28
N ARG A 65 4.87 -18.66 -19.99
CA ARG A 65 4.53 -17.46 -19.23
C ARG A 65 5.24 -16.21 -19.76
N ALA A 66 6.50 -16.35 -20.17
CA ALA A 66 7.23 -15.25 -20.81
C ALA A 66 6.54 -14.76 -22.09
N ALA A 67 6.04 -15.66 -22.94
CA ALA A 67 5.32 -15.30 -24.15
C ALA A 67 3.98 -14.59 -23.85
N GLU A 68 3.25 -15.02 -22.82
CA GLU A 68 2.04 -14.32 -22.38
C GLU A 68 2.34 -12.87 -21.95
N VAL A 69 3.36 -12.69 -21.10
CA VAL A 69 3.75 -11.37 -20.60
C VAL A 69 4.26 -10.47 -21.72
N GLU A 70 5.05 -11.01 -22.65
CA GLU A 70 5.57 -10.31 -23.84
C GLU A 70 4.47 -9.77 -24.74
N VAL A 71 3.35 -10.50 -24.86
CA VAL A 71 2.18 -10.07 -25.63
C VAL A 71 1.42 -8.93 -24.93
N GLU A 72 1.30 -8.97 -23.60
CA GLU A 72 0.46 -8.03 -22.85
C GLU A 72 1.12 -6.68 -22.56
N LEU A 73 2.44 -6.64 -22.30
CA LEU A 73 3.14 -5.41 -21.92
C LEU A 73 3.05 -4.29 -22.99
N PRO A 74 3.24 -4.56 -24.30
CA PRO A 74 3.20 -3.51 -25.33
C PRO A 74 1.80 -2.90 -25.57
N LYS A 75 0.74 -3.50 -25.03
CA LYS A 75 -0.65 -3.04 -25.22
C LYS A 75 -1.03 -1.84 -24.33
N GLY A 76 -0.07 -1.18 -23.70
CA GLY A 76 -0.27 -0.04 -22.81
C GLY A 76 -0.73 -0.43 -21.40
N HIS A 77 -1.12 0.55 -20.58
CA HIS A 77 -1.33 0.32 -19.13
C HIS A 77 -2.77 0.00 -18.72
N ASP A 78 -3.74 0.18 -19.62
CA ASP A 78 -5.17 -0.03 -19.29
C ASP A 78 -5.40 -1.49 -18.85
N ARG A 79 -5.83 -1.65 -17.59
CA ARG A 79 -6.11 -2.97 -16.97
C ARG A 79 -4.92 -3.93 -16.97
N LEU A 80 -3.69 -3.40 -17.03
CA LEU A 80 -2.49 -4.22 -17.19
C LEU A 80 -2.35 -5.29 -16.09
N ALA A 81 -2.72 -4.98 -14.84
CA ALA A 81 -2.67 -5.95 -13.75
C ALA A 81 -3.52 -7.20 -14.01
N LEU A 82 -4.74 -7.05 -14.53
CA LEU A 82 -5.62 -8.19 -14.84
C LEU A 82 -5.19 -8.94 -16.11
N ARG A 83 -4.53 -8.26 -17.05
CA ARG A 83 -3.98 -8.92 -18.24
C ARG A 83 -2.75 -9.74 -17.91
N LEU A 84 -1.89 -9.23 -17.02
CA LEU A 84 -0.74 -9.98 -16.49
C LEU A 84 -1.21 -11.10 -15.56
N TRP A 85 -2.15 -10.83 -14.64
CA TRP A 85 -2.66 -11.82 -13.68
C TRP A 85 -4.19 -11.94 -13.77
N PRO A 86 -4.72 -12.81 -14.65
CA PRO A 86 -6.16 -12.99 -14.83
C PRO A 86 -6.90 -13.45 -13.56
N HIS A 87 -6.19 -14.09 -12.63
CA HIS A 87 -6.74 -14.58 -11.37
C HIS A 87 -6.69 -13.57 -10.22
N LEU A 88 -6.10 -12.39 -10.43
CA LEU A 88 -5.95 -11.36 -9.40
C LEU A 88 -7.33 -10.91 -8.90
N LYS A 89 -7.52 -11.02 -7.59
CA LYS A 89 -8.78 -10.66 -6.92
C LYS A 89 -8.67 -9.30 -6.25
N MET A 90 -7.53 -8.99 -5.65
CA MET A 90 -7.39 -7.79 -4.84
C MET A 90 -5.93 -7.32 -4.76
N ILE A 91 -5.74 -6.02 -4.59
CA ILE A 91 -4.47 -5.45 -4.14
C ILE A 91 -4.68 -4.70 -2.83
N GLY A 92 -3.84 -5.01 -1.84
CA GLY A 92 -3.71 -4.27 -0.59
C GLY A 92 -2.75 -3.10 -0.75
N LEU A 93 -3.22 -1.89 -0.50
CA LEU A 93 -2.37 -0.69 -0.41
C LEU A 93 -3.10 0.44 0.30
N ASN A 94 -2.34 1.35 0.92
CA ASN A 94 -2.85 2.59 1.48
C ASN A 94 -3.12 3.61 0.36
N THR A 95 -4.35 4.13 0.32
CA THR A 95 -4.86 5.03 -0.73
C THR A 95 -5.20 6.44 -0.25
N THR A 96 -5.19 6.70 1.05
CA THR A 96 -5.62 7.97 1.65
C THR A 96 -4.44 8.90 1.92
N GLY A 97 -4.72 10.17 2.22
CA GLY A 97 -3.70 11.17 2.55
C GLY A 97 -2.79 11.48 1.36
N GLU A 98 -1.49 11.54 1.59
CA GLU A 98 -0.48 11.83 0.55
C GLU A 98 -0.47 10.81 -0.60
N PHE A 99 -0.97 9.59 -0.37
CA PHE A 99 -0.98 8.51 -1.36
C PHE A 99 -2.13 8.61 -2.38
N GLU A 100 -3.10 9.51 -2.17
CA GLU A 100 -4.31 9.59 -2.99
C GLU A 100 -4.01 9.86 -4.48
N SER A 101 -3.03 10.71 -4.76
CA SER A 101 -2.61 11.04 -6.12
C SER A 101 -2.13 9.79 -6.88
N SER A 102 -1.27 8.98 -6.26
CA SER A 102 -0.75 7.73 -6.82
C SER A 102 -1.84 6.67 -6.94
N ALA A 103 -2.73 6.58 -5.95
CA ALA A 103 -3.87 5.65 -5.98
C ALA A 103 -4.83 5.93 -7.14
N ARG A 104 -5.16 7.21 -7.40
CA ARG A 104 -5.99 7.62 -8.54
C ARG A 104 -5.33 7.31 -9.88
N LEU A 105 -4.03 7.55 -9.99
CA LEU A 105 -3.28 7.22 -11.21
C LEU A 105 -3.31 5.71 -11.48
N LEU A 106 -2.99 4.90 -10.47
CA LEU A 106 -3.04 3.43 -10.55
C LEU A 106 -4.42 2.95 -10.98
N ARG A 107 -5.49 3.50 -10.38
CA ARG A 107 -6.88 3.16 -10.73
C ARG A 107 -7.23 3.50 -12.17
N ALA A 108 -6.76 4.64 -12.67
CA ALA A 108 -7.02 5.09 -14.03
C ALA A 108 -6.23 4.30 -15.10
N SER A 109 -5.19 3.56 -14.71
CA SER A 109 -4.32 2.81 -15.63
C SER A 109 -4.22 1.32 -15.25
N PHE A 110 -3.16 0.94 -14.54
CA PHE A 110 -2.72 -0.43 -14.27
C PHE A 110 -3.79 -1.26 -13.55
N LEU A 111 -4.50 -0.65 -12.60
CA LEU A 111 -5.42 -1.31 -11.67
C LEU A 111 -6.89 -1.10 -12.03
N LYS A 112 -7.19 -0.69 -13.26
CA LYS A 112 -8.58 -0.58 -13.70
C LYS A 112 -9.29 -1.93 -13.56
N ASP A 113 -10.48 -1.88 -12.96
CA ASP A 113 -11.33 -3.03 -12.59
C ASP A 113 -10.77 -3.99 -11.51
N VAL A 114 -9.61 -3.71 -10.92
CA VAL A 114 -9.06 -4.49 -9.79
C VAL A 114 -9.66 -4.01 -8.47
N PHE A 115 -10.10 -4.89 -7.58
CA PHE A 115 -10.53 -4.48 -6.25
C PHE A 115 -9.32 -3.99 -5.44
N VAL A 116 -9.34 -2.74 -4.99
CA VAL A 116 -8.25 -2.14 -4.19
C VAL A 116 -8.74 -1.91 -2.78
N LYS A 117 -7.96 -2.36 -1.80
CA LYS A 117 -8.34 -2.30 -0.39
C LYS A 117 -7.23 -1.74 0.49
N THR A 118 -7.57 -0.71 1.24
CA THR A 118 -6.83 -0.27 2.41
C THR A 118 -7.33 -1.05 3.62
N PHE A 119 -6.42 -1.64 4.40
CA PHE A 119 -6.77 -2.46 5.56
C PHE A 119 -6.60 -1.70 6.88
N ILE A 120 -5.49 -0.99 7.02
CA ILE A 120 -5.00 -0.47 8.29
C ILE A 120 -4.52 0.96 8.07
N HIS A 121 -4.79 1.82 9.05
CA HIS A 121 -4.07 3.07 9.24
C HIS A 121 -3.13 2.89 10.43
N ALA A 122 -1.84 3.13 10.21
CA ALA A 122 -0.80 2.94 11.20
C ALA A 122 0.28 3.99 11.01
N ALA A 123 0.98 4.28 12.10
CA ALA A 123 2.22 5.03 12.12
C ALA A 123 3.34 4.13 12.66
N SER A 124 4.59 4.62 12.64
CA SER A 124 5.73 3.86 13.17
C SER A 124 5.60 3.56 14.67
N GLU A 125 4.81 4.36 15.36
CA GLU A 125 4.57 4.35 16.80
C GLU A 125 3.50 3.34 17.22
N SER A 126 2.49 3.09 16.36
CA SER A 126 1.41 2.14 16.62
C SER A 126 0.53 1.90 15.39
N ASN A 127 -0.15 0.74 15.39
CA ASN A 127 -1.38 0.58 14.62
C ASN A 127 -2.48 1.46 15.23
N ILE A 128 -3.08 2.33 14.41
CA ILE A 128 -4.05 3.35 14.84
C ILE A 128 -5.47 2.81 14.68
N GLY A 129 -5.77 2.20 13.54
CA GLY A 129 -7.11 1.71 13.26
C GLY A 129 -7.21 0.88 11.99
N ILE A 130 -8.40 0.32 11.77
CA ILE A 130 -8.71 -0.56 10.65
C ILE A 130 -9.86 0.00 9.83
N VAL A 131 -9.94 -0.36 8.54
CA VAL A 131 -11.13 -0.04 7.73
C VAL A 131 -12.21 -1.11 7.98
N PRO A 132 -13.36 -0.76 8.59
CA PRO A 132 -14.36 -1.74 9.00
C PRO A 132 -15.11 -2.36 7.81
N GLU A 133 -15.24 -1.66 6.67
CA GLU A 133 -16.00 -2.17 5.53
C GLU A 133 -15.21 -3.17 4.67
N ALA A 134 -15.48 -4.47 4.82
CA ALA A 134 -14.77 -5.53 4.12
C ALA A 134 -14.83 -5.44 2.57
N PHE A 135 -15.97 -5.04 2.00
CA PHE A 135 -16.25 -5.14 0.56
C PHE A 135 -16.28 -3.79 -0.17
N LYS A 136 -15.67 -2.75 0.39
CA LYS A 136 -15.66 -1.40 -0.18
C LYS A 136 -14.30 -1.09 -0.79
N ASP A 137 -14.31 -0.72 -2.08
CA ASP A 137 -13.11 -0.31 -2.79
C ASP A 137 -12.57 1.01 -2.25
N SER A 138 -11.28 1.04 -1.91
CA SER A 138 -10.66 2.12 -1.16
C SER A 138 -10.15 3.29 -2.01
N VAL A 139 -10.22 3.23 -3.35
CA VAL A 139 -9.77 4.37 -4.19
C VAL A 139 -10.89 5.38 -4.44
N ASN A 140 -12.11 4.92 -4.66
CA ASN A 140 -13.21 5.78 -5.10
C ASN A 140 -13.95 6.49 -3.96
N LYS A 141 -13.80 6.01 -2.73
CA LYS A 141 -14.40 6.61 -1.53
C LYS A 141 -13.38 6.62 -0.40
N PRO A 142 -13.20 7.75 0.30
CA PRO A 142 -12.41 7.77 1.52
C PRO A 142 -12.91 6.68 2.47
N SER A 143 -11.99 5.85 2.95
CA SER A 143 -12.31 4.88 3.99
C SER A 143 -12.32 5.62 5.32
N SER A 144 -13.35 5.40 6.13
CA SER A 144 -13.27 5.73 7.55
C SER A 144 -12.48 4.64 8.25
N TYR A 145 -11.78 4.99 9.33
CA TYR A 145 -11.04 4.05 10.15
C TYR A 145 -11.73 3.90 11.50
N THR A 146 -11.80 2.67 12.00
CA THR A 146 -12.20 2.37 13.37
C THR A 146 -10.96 2.21 14.22
N PHE A 147 -10.84 2.99 15.30
CA PHE A 147 -9.68 2.94 16.18
C PHE A 147 -9.51 1.58 16.85
N SER A 148 -8.26 1.13 16.91
CA SER A 148 -7.86 -0.02 17.72
C SER A 148 -7.65 0.44 19.16
N HIS A 149 -8.64 0.19 20.02
CA HIS A 149 -8.63 0.67 21.41
C HIS A 149 -7.72 -0.14 22.35
N SER A 150 -7.21 -1.29 21.89
CA SER A 150 -6.44 -2.22 22.71
C SER A 150 -4.92 -2.03 22.61
N THR A 151 -4.45 -1.23 21.64
CA THR A 151 -3.01 -1.14 21.31
C THR A 151 -2.39 0.22 21.63
N VAL A 152 -3.20 1.26 21.80
CA VAL A 152 -2.71 2.64 22.01
C VAL A 152 -3.75 3.45 22.77
N PHE A 153 -3.30 4.38 23.62
CA PHE A 153 -4.16 5.41 24.19
C PHE A 153 -4.15 6.65 23.29
N LEU A 154 -5.33 7.15 22.93
CA LEU A 154 -5.50 8.21 21.93
C LEU A 154 -5.98 9.49 22.60
N GLU A 155 -5.21 10.57 22.40
CA GLU A 155 -5.59 11.94 22.74
C GLU A 155 -5.71 12.76 21.45
N PHE A 156 -6.50 13.83 21.46
CA PHE A 156 -6.78 14.64 20.29
C PHE A 156 -6.65 16.13 20.60
N ILE A 157 -5.95 16.87 19.75
CA ILE A 157 -5.90 18.34 19.84
C ILE A 157 -6.90 18.92 18.83
N PRO A 158 -7.89 19.74 19.25
CA PRO A 158 -8.74 20.47 18.32
C PRO A 158 -7.91 21.30 17.35
N GLU A 159 -8.34 21.38 16.08
CA GLU A 159 -7.54 22.02 15.03
C GLU A 159 -7.18 23.49 15.36
N GLU A 160 -8.08 24.20 16.04
CA GLU A 160 -7.88 25.57 16.50
C GLU A 160 -6.79 25.73 17.58
N ASN A 161 -6.39 24.65 18.27
CA ASN A 161 -5.42 24.66 19.37
C ASN A 161 -4.02 24.12 18.98
N ILE A 162 -3.81 23.61 17.76
CA ILE A 162 -2.54 22.93 17.37
C ILE A 162 -1.28 23.79 17.59
N GLY A 163 -1.40 25.12 17.52
CA GLY A 163 -0.27 26.05 17.69
C GLY A 163 0.01 26.50 19.14
N GLU A 164 -0.77 26.01 20.11
CA GLU A 164 -0.60 26.40 21.51
C GLU A 164 0.60 25.66 22.15
N VAL A 165 1.23 26.29 23.14
CA VAL A 165 2.39 25.70 23.86
C VAL A 165 1.97 24.51 24.72
N ASP A 166 0.74 24.51 25.23
CA ASP A 166 0.16 23.44 26.04
C ASP A 166 -1.32 23.29 25.67
N PRO A 167 -1.62 22.70 24.50
CA PRO A 167 -2.97 22.61 23.98
C PRO A 167 -3.79 21.65 24.83
N ARG A 168 -5.05 22.02 25.08
CA ARG A 168 -5.98 21.10 25.73
C ARG A 168 -6.26 19.91 24.83
N THR A 169 -6.08 18.71 25.36
CA THR A 169 -6.43 17.48 24.67
C THR A 169 -7.84 16.99 25.01
N LEU A 170 -8.41 16.23 24.09
CA LEU A 170 -9.68 15.54 24.20
C LEU A 170 -9.47 14.03 24.09
N PHE A 171 -10.31 13.24 24.74
CA PHE A 171 -10.39 11.80 24.55
C PHE A 171 -11.31 11.45 23.37
N LEU A 172 -11.14 10.25 22.82
CA LEU A 172 -11.90 9.77 21.65
C LEU A 172 -13.42 9.94 21.79
N GLU A 173 -13.98 9.65 22.97
CA GLU A 173 -15.42 9.81 23.22
C GLU A 173 -15.87 11.27 23.11
N GLN A 174 -15.04 12.21 23.56
CA GLN A 174 -15.34 13.64 23.49
C GLN A 174 -15.32 14.13 22.04
N VAL A 175 -14.35 13.67 21.25
CA VAL A 175 -14.27 13.98 19.81
C VAL A 175 -15.51 13.44 19.09
N PHE A 176 -15.91 12.20 19.36
CA PHE A 176 -17.11 11.60 18.74
C PHE A 176 -18.39 12.38 19.06
N ARG A 177 -18.54 12.87 20.30
CA ARG A 177 -19.72 13.67 20.72
C ARG A 177 -19.73 15.06 20.12
N LEU A 178 -18.57 15.70 19.97
CA LEU A 178 -18.45 17.08 19.50
C LEU A 178 -18.43 17.18 17.96
N ASN A 179 -18.06 16.10 17.26
CA ASN A 179 -17.96 16.05 15.80
C ASN A 179 -17.09 17.19 15.23
N ILE A 180 -15.87 17.29 15.77
CA ILE A 180 -14.88 18.32 15.42
C ILE A 180 -13.64 17.70 14.77
N ASN A 181 -12.96 18.48 13.93
CA ASN A 181 -11.66 18.09 13.37
C ASN A 181 -10.58 18.22 14.44
N CYS A 182 -9.69 17.25 14.49
CA CYS A 182 -8.58 17.23 15.43
C CYS A 182 -7.32 16.66 14.78
N SER A 183 -6.17 17.02 15.33
CA SER A 183 -4.92 16.27 15.15
C SER A 183 -4.83 15.16 16.19
N LEU A 184 -4.27 14.02 15.77
CA LEU A 184 -4.14 12.83 16.60
C LEU A 184 -2.85 12.87 17.41
N ILE A 185 -2.95 12.66 18.73
CA ILE A 185 -1.80 12.33 19.58
C ILE A 185 -1.86 10.84 19.91
N LEU A 186 -0.78 10.14 19.58
CA LEU A 186 -0.56 8.76 20.00
C LEU A 186 0.19 8.76 21.34
N VAL A 187 -0.42 8.12 22.35
CA VAL A 187 0.24 7.80 23.61
C VAL A 187 0.49 6.30 23.61
N SER A 188 1.69 5.92 23.16
CA SER A 188 2.11 4.52 23.14
C SER A 188 2.62 4.10 24.51
N ILE A 189 2.07 3.01 25.05
CA ILE A 189 2.57 2.36 26.26
C ILE A 189 3.48 1.21 25.80
N ASN A 190 4.69 1.55 25.34
CA ASN A 190 5.72 0.53 25.22
C ASN A 190 6.26 0.26 26.63
N TYR A 191 6.55 -1.01 26.96
CA TYR A 191 6.90 -1.56 28.29
C TYR A 191 8.03 -0.83 29.08
N ILE A 192 8.58 0.27 28.59
CA ILE A 192 9.73 0.99 29.14
C ILE A 192 9.48 2.51 29.29
N SER A 193 8.49 3.13 28.63
CA SER A 193 8.18 4.56 28.81
C SER A 193 6.87 5.00 28.12
N THR A 194 6.17 5.98 28.70
CA THR A 194 5.07 6.71 28.04
C THR A 194 5.63 7.86 27.23
N THR A 195 5.45 7.85 25.92
CA THR A 195 5.87 8.96 25.03
C THR A 195 4.66 9.48 24.26
N LYS A 196 4.47 10.81 24.25
CA LYS A 196 3.45 11.49 23.45
C LYS A 196 4.03 11.81 22.08
N PHE A 197 3.37 11.35 21.02
CA PHE A 197 3.70 11.69 19.65
C PHE A 197 2.52 12.44 19.03
N ILE A 198 2.78 13.62 18.46
CA ILE A 198 1.79 14.35 17.68
C ILE A 198 1.88 13.83 16.24
N SER A 199 0.82 13.18 15.77
CA SER A 199 0.65 12.90 14.35
C SER A 199 -0.06 14.08 13.69
N ASP A 200 0.46 14.50 12.53
CA ASP A 200 -0.16 15.51 11.67
C ASP A 200 -1.40 14.97 10.91
N ASP A 201 -1.84 13.75 11.22
CA ASP A 201 -3.05 13.16 10.65
C ASP A 201 -4.29 13.97 11.06
N LYS A 202 -4.90 14.63 10.07
CA LYS A 202 -6.17 15.34 10.23
C LYS A 202 -7.34 14.38 10.12
N MET A 203 -8.19 14.35 11.13
CA MET A 203 -9.43 13.59 11.09
C MET A 203 -10.58 14.44 10.53
N LYS A 204 -11.38 13.84 9.63
CA LYS A 204 -12.61 14.41 9.06
C LYS A 204 -13.79 13.47 9.31
#